data_AF-M5BVK7-F1
#
_entry.id   AF-M5BVK7-F1
#
_cell.length_a   1.000
_cell.length_b   1.000
_cell.length_c   1.000
_cell.angle_alpha   90.00
_cell.angle_beta   90.00
_cell.angle_gamma   90.00
#
_symmetry.space_group_name_H-M   'P 1'
#
loop_
_entity.id
_entity.type
_entity.pdbx_description
1 polymer ?
#
loop_
_entity_poly.entity_id
_entity_poly.type
_entity_poly.pdbx_seq_one_letter_code
_entity_poly.pdbx_strand_id
1 'polypeptide(L)'
;MGQSAGAGAVGLHLTARSANPTERFFRRAIVQSWYRSPFALPAARKEQWEAVSNSVGCSSKSSTVAHTLECLRTVSPVRLMQAADDGKKQHGGSLWSWLPVIDGTLFKKNLASILHAVPGVDIIVGHTTADSASGGTPFEAVVNATYPGLTLADLKTLRAMYVEAGIAEESMATFGLGEATHFLANLYGPRAHTYRWDEPDPANPKSAGHSSDNYILYEGSSSTQNPIKWNY
;
A
#
# COMPACT_ATOMS: atom_id res chain seq x y z
N MET A 1 -10.72 0.19 10.94
CA MET A 1 -10.15 1.39 10.32
C MET A 1 -8.70 1.12 9.97
N GLY A 2 -8.13 1.88 9.06
CA GLY A 2 -6.71 1.78 8.75
C GLY A 2 -6.22 3.02 8.02
N GLN A 3 -4.92 3.27 8.14
CA GLN A 3 -4.22 4.39 7.50
C GLN A 3 -3.05 3.85 6.67
N SER A 4 -2.79 4.44 5.50
CA SER A 4 -1.68 4.03 4.61
C SER A 4 -1.75 2.55 4.23
N ALA A 5 -0.71 1.75 4.49
CA ALA A 5 -0.73 0.30 4.32
C ALA A 5 -1.84 -0.38 5.13
N GLY A 6 -2.20 0.16 6.31
CA GLY A 6 -3.36 -0.29 7.09
C GLY A 6 -4.68 -0.02 6.38
N ALA A 7 -4.82 1.11 5.67
CA ALA A 7 -5.97 1.35 4.78
C ALA A 7 -5.96 0.36 3.60
N GLY A 8 -4.77 0.02 3.10
CA GLY A 8 -4.53 -1.10 2.18
C GLY A 8 -5.11 -2.41 2.69
N ALA A 9 -4.81 -2.77 3.94
CA ALA A 9 -5.35 -3.96 4.60
C ALA A 9 -6.87 -3.91 4.77
N VAL A 10 -7.46 -2.75 5.10
CA VAL A 10 -8.92 -2.59 5.10
C VAL A 10 -9.51 -2.85 3.72
N GLY A 11 -8.89 -2.33 2.65
CA GLY A 11 -9.26 -2.63 1.26
C GLY A 11 -9.21 -4.12 0.93
N LEU A 12 -8.19 -4.84 1.42
CA LEU A 12 -8.08 -6.30 1.30
C LEU A 12 -9.21 -7.03 2.06
N HIS A 13 -9.56 -6.58 3.28
CA HIS A 13 -10.70 -7.15 4.02
C HIS A 13 -12.05 -6.89 3.34
N LEU A 14 -12.25 -5.71 2.74
CA LEU A 14 -13.43 -5.42 1.93
C LEU A 14 -13.48 -6.33 0.70
N THR A 15 -12.34 -6.58 0.06
CA THR A 15 -12.23 -7.46 -1.10
C THR A 15 -12.53 -8.93 -0.74
N ALA A 16 -11.94 -9.43 0.36
CA ALA A 16 -12.23 -10.77 0.87
C ALA A 16 -13.73 -10.95 1.18
N ARG A 17 -14.34 -9.94 1.80
CA ARG A 17 -15.78 -9.95 2.08
C ARG A 17 -16.64 -9.81 0.82
N SER A 18 -16.17 -9.12 -0.21
CA SER A 18 -16.84 -9.08 -1.51
C SER A 18 -16.87 -10.47 -2.16
N ALA A 19 -15.77 -11.23 -2.02
CA ALA A 19 -15.67 -12.60 -2.49
C ALA A 19 -16.47 -13.60 -1.64
N ASN A 20 -16.67 -13.33 -0.35
CA ASN A 20 -17.50 -14.13 0.56
C ASN A 20 -18.52 -13.27 1.35
N PRO A 21 -19.66 -12.88 0.74
CA PRO A 21 -20.63 -11.98 1.36
C PRO A 21 -21.33 -12.54 2.62
N THR A 22 -21.22 -13.85 2.88
CA THR A 22 -21.81 -14.48 4.06
C THR A 22 -21.04 -14.14 5.35
N GLU A 23 -19.76 -13.77 5.23
CA GLU A 23 -18.93 -13.35 6.35
C GLU A 23 -19.32 -11.95 6.85
N ARG A 24 -19.48 -11.82 8.16
CA ARG A 24 -19.95 -10.58 8.81
C ARG A 24 -19.03 -10.12 9.95
N PHE A 25 -17.72 -10.16 9.73
CA PHE A 25 -16.73 -9.73 10.73
C PHE A 25 -16.75 -8.23 11.04
N PHE A 26 -17.28 -7.40 10.14
CA PHE A 26 -17.42 -5.96 10.34
C PHE A 26 -18.71 -5.44 9.70
N ARG A 27 -19.11 -4.21 10.01
CA ARG A 27 -20.25 -3.53 9.35
C ARG A 27 -19.88 -2.16 8.80
N ARG A 28 -18.69 -1.66 9.13
CA ARG A 28 -18.20 -0.36 8.70
C ARG A 28 -16.70 -0.44 8.44
N ALA A 29 -16.21 0.40 7.56
CA ALA A 29 -14.80 0.55 7.27
C ALA A 29 -14.40 2.02 7.23
N ILE A 30 -13.17 2.32 7.66
CA ILE A 30 -12.57 3.64 7.52
C ILE A 30 -11.23 3.42 6.81
N VAL A 31 -11.06 4.07 5.66
CA VAL A 31 -9.95 3.90 4.72
C VAL A 31 -9.26 5.26 4.55
N GLN A 32 -8.17 5.49 5.29
CA GLN A 32 -7.47 6.78 5.34
C GLN A 32 -6.19 6.71 4.52
N SER A 33 -6.06 7.58 3.51
CA SER A 33 -4.89 7.64 2.62
C SER A 33 -4.51 6.27 2.06
N TRP A 34 -5.38 5.69 1.24
CA TRP A 34 -5.27 4.29 0.82
C TRP A 34 -3.98 4.00 0.04
N TYR A 35 -3.04 3.29 0.67
CA TYR A 35 -1.87 2.75 -0.03
C TYR A 35 -2.25 1.53 -0.88
N ARG A 36 -2.17 1.70 -2.21
CA ARG A 36 -2.47 0.67 -3.21
C ARG A 36 -1.20 -0.11 -3.56
N SER A 37 -0.78 -1.00 -2.68
CA SER A 37 0.41 -1.85 -2.93
C SER A 37 0.25 -2.67 -4.22
N PRO A 38 1.29 -2.81 -5.06
CA PRO A 38 1.25 -3.70 -6.21
C PRO A 38 0.85 -5.11 -5.83
N PHE A 39 -0.19 -5.61 -6.49
CA PHE A 39 -0.80 -6.89 -6.17
C PHE A 39 -0.47 -7.91 -7.26
N ALA A 40 0.62 -8.66 -7.02
CA ALA A 40 1.22 -9.58 -7.98
C ALA A 40 1.14 -11.04 -7.51
N LEU A 41 1.40 -11.98 -8.42
CA LEU A 41 1.58 -13.38 -8.09
C LEU A 41 2.88 -13.59 -7.30
N PRO A 42 2.96 -14.57 -6.38
CA PRO A 42 4.19 -14.90 -5.67
C PRO A 42 5.40 -15.13 -6.58
N ALA A 43 5.18 -15.69 -7.78
CA ALA A 43 6.23 -15.94 -8.76
C ALA A 43 6.99 -14.67 -9.19
N ALA A 44 6.35 -13.49 -9.17
CA ALA A 44 7.00 -12.22 -9.48
C ALA A 44 8.06 -11.81 -8.43
N ARG A 45 8.06 -12.45 -7.26
CA ARG A 45 8.98 -12.19 -6.14
C ARG A 45 10.01 -13.30 -5.95
N LYS A 46 10.16 -14.18 -6.95
CA LYS A 46 11.09 -15.31 -6.89
C LYS A 46 12.53 -14.83 -6.61
N GLU A 47 12.98 -13.78 -7.28
CA GLU A 47 14.32 -13.21 -7.09
C GLU A 47 14.51 -12.68 -5.67
N GLN A 48 13.51 -11.96 -5.12
CA GLN A 48 13.52 -11.48 -3.73
C GLN A 48 13.64 -12.65 -2.74
N TRP A 49 12.85 -13.71 -2.94
CA TRP A 49 12.89 -14.92 -2.12
C TRP A 49 14.27 -15.61 -2.17
N GLU A 50 14.81 -15.78 -3.37
CA GLU A 50 16.11 -16.42 -3.59
C GLU A 50 17.24 -15.59 -2.98
N ALA A 51 17.23 -14.27 -3.13
CA ALA A 51 18.23 -13.38 -2.55
C ALA A 51 18.26 -13.46 -1.00
N VAL A 52 17.09 -13.39 -0.36
CA VAL A 52 17.00 -13.46 1.11
C VAL A 52 17.38 -14.84 1.63
N SER A 53 16.94 -15.92 0.96
CA SER A 53 17.31 -17.28 1.37
C SER A 53 18.79 -17.59 1.15
N ASN A 54 19.39 -17.08 0.07
CA ASN A 54 20.83 -17.17 -0.20
C ASN A 54 21.65 -16.44 0.87
N SER A 55 21.27 -15.21 1.24
CA SER A 55 22.07 -14.37 2.15
C SER A 55 22.14 -14.92 3.59
N VAL A 56 21.15 -15.72 4.00
CA VAL A 56 21.15 -16.40 5.30
C VAL A 56 21.62 -17.85 5.24
N GLY A 57 22.03 -18.34 4.07
CA GLY A 57 22.58 -19.69 3.88
C GLY A 57 21.52 -20.80 3.82
N CYS A 58 20.26 -20.46 3.53
CA CYS A 58 19.15 -21.42 3.47
C CYS A 58 18.81 -21.90 2.04
N SER A 59 19.55 -21.45 1.04
CA SER A 59 19.35 -21.85 -0.35
C SER A 59 20.44 -22.84 -0.79
N SER A 60 20.03 -23.89 -1.48
CA SER A 60 20.93 -24.83 -2.14
C SER A 60 20.40 -25.17 -3.55
N LYS A 61 21.27 -25.63 -4.45
CA LYS A 61 20.88 -25.95 -5.84
C LYS A 61 19.79 -27.03 -5.97
N SER A 62 19.48 -27.75 -4.89
CA SER A 62 18.49 -28.83 -4.83
C SER A 62 17.43 -28.62 -3.75
N SER A 63 17.38 -27.46 -3.08
CA SER A 63 16.39 -27.22 -2.02
C SER A 63 15.00 -27.00 -2.61
N THR A 64 14.03 -27.79 -2.14
CA THR A 64 12.61 -27.50 -2.37
C THR A 64 12.19 -26.27 -1.56
N VAL A 65 11.09 -25.62 -1.93
CA VAL A 65 10.52 -24.49 -1.17
C VAL A 65 10.28 -24.87 0.30
N ALA A 66 9.81 -26.10 0.55
CA ALA A 66 9.57 -26.60 1.90
C ALA A 66 10.86 -26.69 2.74
N HIS A 67 11.95 -27.21 2.15
CA HIS A 67 13.24 -27.31 2.83
C HIS A 67 13.86 -25.93 3.09
N THR A 68 13.79 -25.02 2.13
CA THR A 68 14.23 -23.62 2.35
C THR A 68 13.43 -22.96 3.47
N LEU A 69 12.10 -23.14 3.51
CA LEU A 69 11.25 -22.62 4.60
C LEU A 69 11.60 -23.20 5.97
N GLU A 70 11.91 -24.50 6.04
CA GLU A 70 12.32 -25.15 7.28
C GLU A 70 13.63 -24.55 7.81
N CYS A 71 14.62 -24.37 6.94
CA CYS A 71 15.86 -23.67 7.30
C CYS A 71 15.58 -22.25 7.77
N LEU A 72 14.80 -21.46 7.02
CA LEU A 72 14.51 -20.06 7.35
C LEU A 72 13.88 -19.91 8.75
N ARG A 73 13.05 -20.86 9.20
CA ARG A 73 12.44 -20.85 10.54
C ARG A 73 13.45 -21.00 11.68
N THR A 74 14.66 -21.48 11.40
CA THR A 74 15.76 -21.61 12.38
C THR A 74 16.68 -20.39 12.42
N VAL A 75 16.60 -19.51 11.42
CA VAL A 75 17.42 -18.30 11.32
C VAL A 75 16.93 -17.26 12.33
N SER A 76 17.86 -16.57 12.98
CA SER A 76 17.54 -15.43 13.86
C SER A 76 16.67 -14.40 13.13
N PRO A 77 15.58 -13.91 13.74
CA PRO A 77 14.74 -12.86 13.15
C PRO A 77 15.52 -11.61 12.76
N VAL A 78 16.55 -11.23 13.52
CA VAL A 78 17.40 -10.06 13.21
C VAL A 78 18.13 -10.25 11.89
N ARG A 79 18.69 -11.45 11.65
CA ARG A 79 19.38 -11.76 10.39
C ARG A 79 18.44 -11.78 9.21
N LEU A 80 17.21 -12.30 9.40
CA LEU A 80 16.19 -12.28 8.34
C LEU A 80 15.76 -10.86 7.98
N MET A 81 15.58 -9.98 8.98
CA MET A 81 15.27 -8.57 8.74
C MET A 81 16.40 -7.86 8.00
N GLN A 82 17.65 -8.05 8.43
CA GLN A 82 18.82 -7.49 7.75
C GLN A 82 18.92 -7.96 6.29
N ALA A 83 18.74 -9.25 6.05
CA ALA A 83 18.73 -9.82 4.70
C ALA A 83 17.63 -9.20 3.80
N ALA A 84 16.42 -9.02 4.35
CA ALA A 84 15.33 -8.36 3.64
C ALA A 84 15.62 -6.89 3.32
N ASP A 85 16.14 -6.15 4.30
CA ASP A 85 16.49 -4.73 4.15
C ASP A 85 17.62 -4.53 3.14
N ASP A 86 18.65 -5.37 3.17
CA ASP A 86 19.77 -5.29 2.24
C ASP A 86 19.34 -5.64 0.81
N GLY A 87 18.48 -6.65 0.63
CA GLY A 87 17.88 -6.93 -0.68
C GLY A 87 17.08 -5.73 -1.20
N LYS A 88 16.27 -5.09 -0.35
CA LYS A 88 15.51 -3.89 -0.73
C LYS A 88 16.42 -2.72 -1.13
N LYS A 89 17.52 -2.48 -0.38
CA LYS A 89 18.49 -1.42 -0.68
C LYS A 89 19.21 -1.66 -2.01
N GLN A 90 19.53 -2.91 -2.35
CA GLN A 90 20.33 -3.25 -3.53
C GLN A 90 19.55 -3.17 -4.85
N HIS A 91 18.26 -3.54 -4.85
CA HIS A 91 17.51 -3.71 -6.10
C HIS A 91 16.40 -2.68 -6.33
N GLY A 92 15.98 -1.93 -5.30
CA GLY A 92 14.93 -0.92 -5.42
C GLY A 92 13.56 -1.47 -5.88
N GLY A 93 12.57 -0.59 -6.05
CA GLY A 93 11.25 -0.97 -6.60
C GLY A 93 10.35 -1.80 -5.68
N SER A 94 9.06 -1.85 -5.98
CA SER A 94 8.03 -2.45 -5.11
C SER A 94 8.00 -3.98 -5.07
N LEU A 95 8.57 -4.65 -6.09
CA LEU A 95 8.74 -6.11 -6.10
C LEU A 95 9.74 -6.60 -5.06
N TRP A 96 10.62 -5.73 -4.56
CA TRP A 96 11.58 -6.00 -3.48
C TRP A 96 11.07 -5.62 -2.09
N SER A 97 9.80 -5.23 -1.96
CA SER A 97 9.12 -5.04 -0.68
C SER A 97 8.20 -6.22 -0.37
N TRP A 98 8.15 -6.71 0.86
CA TRP A 98 7.19 -7.75 1.27
C TRP A 98 5.76 -7.19 1.34
N LEU A 99 4.97 -7.46 0.31
CA LEU A 99 3.62 -6.91 0.15
C LEU A 99 2.61 -8.04 -0.11
N PRO A 100 1.30 -7.77 0.06
CA PRO A 100 0.23 -8.72 -0.26
C PRO A 100 0.33 -9.27 -1.70
N VAL A 101 -0.11 -10.52 -1.88
CA VAL A 101 -0.04 -11.26 -3.15
C VAL A 101 -1.36 -11.92 -3.51
N ILE A 102 -1.51 -12.26 -4.78
CA ILE A 102 -2.59 -13.13 -5.28
C ILE A 102 -2.23 -14.57 -4.88
N ASP A 103 -2.81 -15.07 -3.79
CA ASP A 103 -2.49 -16.37 -3.19
C ASP A 103 -3.29 -17.55 -3.77
N GLY A 104 -4.29 -17.27 -4.61
CA GLY A 104 -5.16 -18.30 -5.20
C GLY A 104 -6.20 -18.87 -4.24
N THR A 105 -6.21 -18.45 -2.98
CA THR A 105 -7.15 -18.91 -1.95
C THR A 105 -8.06 -17.75 -1.52
N LEU A 106 -7.54 -16.82 -0.73
CA LEU A 106 -8.23 -15.62 -0.28
C LEU A 106 -8.39 -14.61 -1.42
N PHE A 107 -7.35 -14.50 -2.27
CA PHE A 107 -7.33 -13.61 -3.42
C PHE A 107 -6.99 -14.38 -4.69
N LYS A 108 -8.02 -14.69 -5.49
CA LYS A 108 -7.89 -15.49 -6.72
C LYS A 108 -7.44 -14.70 -7.95
N LYS A 109 -7.59 -13.37 -7.92
CA LYS A 109 -7.34 -12.43 -9.02
C LYS A 109 -6.91 -11.07 -8.46
N ASN A 110 -6.67 -10.10 -9.34
CA ASN A 110 -6.35 -8.74 -8.93
C ASN A 110 -7.50 -8.10 -8.12
N LEU A 111 -7.15 -7.16 -7.22
CA LEU A 111 -8.10 -6.46 -6.35
C LEU A 111 -9.25 -5.82 -7.13
N ALA A 112 -8.95 -5.12 -8.22
CA ALA A 112 -9.94 -4.41 -9.04
C ALA A 112 -11.02 -5.33 -9.64
N SER A 113 -10.68 -6.59 -9.91
CA SER A 113 -11.63 -7.58 -10.46
C SER A 113 -12.51 -8.26 -9.41
N ILE A 114 -12.19 -8.12 -8.12
CA ILE A 114 -12.89 -8.80 -7.02
C ILE A 114 -13.65 -7.80 -6.14
N LEU A 115 -13.10 -6.59 -5.98
CA LEU A 115 -13.66 -5.60 -5.08
C LEU A 115 -14.97 -5.05 -5.62
N HIS A 116 -16.04 -5.29 -4.87
CA HIS A 116 -17.37 -4.78 -5.12
C HIS A 116 -17.90 -4.08 -3.86
N ALA A 117 -18.99 -3.32 -4.01
CA ALA A 117 -19.70 -2.80 -2.85
C ALA A 117 -20.28 -3.95 -2.04
N VAL A 118 -19.90 -4.06 -0.76
CA VAL A 118 -20.45 -5.09 0.12
C VAL A 118 -21.78 -4.59 0.70
N PRO A 119 -22.90 -5.30 0.49
CA PRO A 119 -24.19 -4.87 1.01
C PRO A 119 -24.19 -4.67 2.54
N GLY A 120 -24.77 -3.55 2.99
CA GLY A 120 -24.88 -3.22 4.41
C GLY A 120 -23.59 -2.78 5.09
N VAL A 121 -22.56 -2.42 4.31
CA VAL A 121 -21.32 -1.80 4.82
C VAL A 121 -21.35 -0.31 4.52
N ASP A 122 -21.10 0.50 5.55
CA ASP A 122 -20.82 1.92 5.40
C ASP A 122 -19.31 2.15 5.38
N ILE A 123 -18.85 3.05 4.52
CA ILE A 123 -17.43 3.40 4.46
C ILE A 123 -17.22 4.89 4.71
N ILE A 124 -16.14 5.20 5.43
CA ILE A 124 -15.52 6.52 5.41
C ILE A 124 -14.23 6.35 4.64
N VAL A 125 -14.01 7.16 3.61
CA VAL A 125 -12.78 7.13 2.82
C VAL A 125 -12.28 8.53 2.60
N GLY A 126 -10.98 8.74 2.75
CA GLY A 126 -10.42 10.06 2.50
C GLY A 126 -8.92 10.02 2.42
N HIS A 127 -8.36 11.19 2.19
CA HIS A 127 -6.94 11.41 2.01
C HIS A 127 -6.55 12.80 2.47
N THR A 128 -5.26 13.01 2.74
CA THR A 128 -4.73 14.34 2.98
C THR A 128 -4.51 15.09 1.67
N THR A 129 -4.36 16.41 1.70
CA THR A 129 -4.27 17.18 0.46
C THR A 129 -3.01 16.86 -0.32
N ALA A 130 -1.85 16.75 0.33
CA ALA A 130 -0.61 16.29 -0.29
C ALA A 130 -0.36 14.80 0.02
N ASP A 131 -1.33 13.96 -0.32
CA ASP A 131 -1.28 12.53 -0.04
C ASP A 131 -0.33 11.79 -0.98
N SER A 132 0.96 11.89 -0.68
CA SER A 132 2.02 11.12 -1.31
C SER A 132 2.88 10.44 -0.27
N ALA A 133 3.01 9.13 -0.39
CA ALA A 133 3.96 8.33 0.38
C ALA A 133 5.40 8.48 -0.14
N SER A 134 5.64 9.31 -1.16
CA SER A 134 6.92 9.38 -1.89
C SER A 134 7.24 10.81 -2.34
N GLY A 135 7.14 11.78 -1.41
CA GLY A 135 7.46 13.17 -1.69
C GLY A 135 8.84 13.34 -2.36
N GLY A 136 8.92 14.18 -3.40
CA GLY A 136 10.14 14.41 -4.17
C GLY A 136 10.51 13.32 -5.17
N THR A 137 9.69 12.26 -5.30
CA THR A 137 9.88 11.20 -6.31
C THR A 137 9.23 11.60 -7.63
N PRO A 138 9.88 11.41 -8.80
CA PRO A 138 9.26 11.65 -10.10
C PRO A 138 7.95 10.87 -10.26
N PHE A 139 6.98 11.47 -10.94
CA PHE A 139 5.64 10.90 -11.14
C PHE A 139 5.69 9.48 -11.73
N GLU A 140 6.50 9.28 -12.76
CA GLU A 140 6.67 7.98 -13.41
C GLU A 140 7.21 6.92 -12.47
N ALA A 141 8.11 7.29 -11.56
CA ALA A 141 8.65 6.38 -10.56
C ALA A 141 7.58 5.98 -9.53
N VAL A 142 6.72 6.91 -9.10
CA VAL A 142 5.56 6.62 -8.23
C VAL A 142 4.56 5.69 -8.92
N VAL A 143 4.23 5.98 -10.19
CA VAL A 143 3.28 5.18 -10.96
C VAL A 143 3.84 3.78 -11.24
N ASN A 144 5.09 3.65 -11.65
CA ASN A 144 5.73 2.35 -11.88
C ASN A 144 5.86 1.53 -10.58
N ALA A 145 6.14 2.21 -9.46
CA ALA A 145 6.17 1.54 -8.16
C ALA A 145 4.79 1.03 -7.74
N THR A 146 3.71 1.72 -8.11
CA THR A 146 2.32 1.36 -7.74
C THR A 146 1.68 0.38 -8.73
N TYR A 147 1.99 0.54 -10.01
CA TYR A 147 1.43 -0.22 -11.13
C TYR A 147 2.53 -0.67 -12.09
N PRO A 148 3.36 -1.64 -11.70
CA PRO A 148 4.53 -2.07 -12.48
C PRO A 148 4.19 -2.71 -13.84
N GLY A 149 2.90 -2.92 -14.14
CA GLY A 149 2.41 -3.44 -15.42
C GLY A 149 1.95 -2.36 -16.42
N LEU A 150 1.96 -1.08 -16.06
CA LEU A 150 1.56 -0.01 -16.98
C LEU A 150 2.62 0.21 -18.06
N THR A 151 2.15 0.40 -19.30
CA THR A 151 3.02 0.70 -20.45
C THR A 151 3.36 2.19 -20.52
N LEU A 152 4.34 2.55 -21.36
CA LEU A 152 4.63 3.96 -21.66
C LEU A 152 3.42 4.72 -22.23
N ALA A 153 2.56 4.04 -22.98
CA ALA A 153 1.33 4.64 -23.50
C ALA A 153 0.34 4.96 -22.37
N ASP A 154 0.20 4.06 -21.39
CA ASP A 154 -0.64 4.27 -20.21
C ASP A 154 -0.13 5.45 -19.36
N LEU A 155 1.19 5.55 -19.17
CA LEU A 155 1.80 6.67 -18.46
C LEU A 155 1.52 8.01 -19.14
N LYS A 156 1.59 8.05 -20.48
CA LYS A 156 1.28 9.26 -21.26
C LYS A 156 -0.19 9.65 -21.12
N THR A 157 -1.10 8.67 -21.19
CA THR A 157 -2.53 8.88 -20.99
C THR A 157 -2.82 9.41 -19.59
N LEU A 158 -2.23 8.81 -18.56
CA LEU A 158 -2.41 9.23 -17.18
C LEU A 158 -1.93 10.67 -16.99
N ARG A 159 -0.74 11.01 -17.49
CA ARG A 159 -0.22 12.39 -17.45
C ARG A 159 -1.17 13.39 -18.08
N ALA A 160 -1.70 13.08 -19.27
CA ALA A 160 -2.65 13.95 -19.96
C ALA A 160 -3.90 14.22 -19.11
N MET A 161 -4.42 13.21 -18.39
CA MET A 161 -5.55 13.37 -17.48
C MET A 161 -5.23 14.30 -16.29
N TYR A 162 -4.04 14.19 -15.70
CA TYR A 162 -3.62 15.10 -14.63
C TYR A 162 -3.49 16.55 -15.12
N VAL A 163 -2.93 16.77 -16.32
CA VAL A 163 -2.83 18.10 -16.93
C VAL A 163 -4.22 18.68 -17.21
N GLU A 164 -5.13 17.87 -17.76
CA GLU A 164 -6.52 18.28 -18.02
C GLU A 164 -7.26 18.67 -16.74
N ALA A 165 -6.96 17.98 -15.63
CA ALA A 165 -7.46 18.30 -14.29
C ALA A 165 -6.79 19.54 -13.65
N GLY A 166 -5.87 20.20 -14.35
CA GLY A 166 -5.16 21.40 -13.87
C GLY A 166 -4.02 21.12 -12.89
N ILE A 167 -3.52 19.89 -12.83
CA ILE A 167 -2.41 19.49 -11.96
C ILE A 167 -1.09 19.62 -12.75
N ALA A 168 -0.20 20.48 -12.27
CA ALA A 168 1.12 20.67 -12.85
C ALA A 168 1.98 19.39 -12.71
N GLU A 169 2.88 19.14 -13.66
CA GLU A 169 3.69 17.90 -13.73
C GLU A 169 4.50 17.67 -12.45
N GLU A 170 5.10 18.73 -11.90
CA GLU A 170 5.87 18.71 -10.65
C GLU A 170 5.04 18.32 -9.42
N SER A 171 3.71 18.44 -9.53
CA SER A 171 2.77 18.18 -8.44
C SER A 171 2.05 16.84 -8.57
N MET A 172 2.08 16.18 -9.73
CA MET A 172 1.33 14.93 -9.96
C MET A 172 1.70 13.83 -8.96
N ALA A 173 2.99 13.69 -8.65
CA ALA A 173 3.48 12.72 -7.66
C ALA A 173 3.00 12.99 -6.23
N THR A 174 2.67 14.25 -5.92
CA THR A 174 2.21 14.70 -4.60
C THR A 174 0.73 14.40 -4.37
N PHE A 175 -0.07 14.38 -5.43
CA PHE A 175 -1.53 14.23 -5.35
C PHE A 175 -2.05 12.85 -5.76
N GLY A 176 -1.17 11.97 -6.28
CA GLY A 176 -1.59 10.75 -6.99
C GLY A 176 -2.28 9.65 -6.16
N LEU A 177 -2.22 9.66 -4.82
CA LEU A 177 -2.96 8.68 -4.00
C LEU A 177 -4.43 9.06 -3.78
N GLY A 178 -4.80 10.33 -3.96
CA GLY A 178 -6.17 10.83 -3.70
C GLY A 178 -7.24 10.21 -4.59
N GLU A 179 -6.87 9.68 -5.76
CA GLU A 179 -7.79 8.99 -6.69
C GLU A 179 -8.53 7.81 -6.04
N ALA A 180 -7.87 7.11 -5.10
CA ALA A 180 -8.42 5.92 -4.45
C ALA A 180 -9.71 6.22 -3.66
N THR A 181 -9.85 7.46 -3.19
CA THR A 181 -11.04 7.97 -2.51
C THR A 181 -12.24 8.02 -3.44
N HIS A 182 -12.05 8.55 -4.65
CA HIS A 182 -13.10 8.64 -5.65
C HIS A 182 -13.58 7.26 -6.11
N PHE A 183 -12.65 6.32 -6.28
CA PHE A 183 -13.00 4.94 -6.65
C PHE A 183 -13.90 4.27 -5.61
N LEU A 184 -13.52 4.28 -4.32
CA LEU A 184 -14.34 3.66 -3.26
C LEU A 184 -15.66 4.41 -3.05
N ALA A 185 -15.65 5.73 -3.12
CA ALA A 185 -16.85 6.54 -2.99
C ALA A 185 -17.87 6.20 -4.08
N ASN A 186 -17.43 6.12 -5.35
CA ASN A 186 -18.28 5.73 -6.46
C ASN A 186 -18.81 4.30 -6.31
N LEU A 187 -17.96 3.38 -5.82
CA LEU A 187 -18.34 1.99 -5.63
C LEU A 187 -19.45 1.83 -4.58
N TYR A 188 -19.33 2.50 -3.44
CA TYR A 188 -20.28 2.37 -2.31
C TYR A 188 -21.44 3.37 -2.36
N GLY A 189 -21.37 4.39 -3.23
CA GLY A 189 -22.43 5.36 -3.50
C GLY A 189 -22.92 6.04 -2.21
N PRO A 190 -24.24 6.01 -1.91
CA PRO A 190 -24.81 6.74 -0.77
C PRO A 190 -24.35 6.21 0.60
N ARG A 191 -23.63 5.08 0.64
CA ARG A 191 -23.04 4.51 1.86
C ARG A 191 -21.58 4.90 2.07
N ALA A 192 -21.05 5.74 1.20
CA ALA A 192 -19.72 6.32 1.33
C ALA A 192 -19.79 7.74 1.87
N HIS A 193 -18.94 8.02 2.86
CA HIS A 193 -18.65 9.37 3.32
C HIS A 193 -17.20 9.69 2.94
N THR A 194 -17.00 10.76 2.19
CA THR A 194 -15.67 11.18 1.74
C THR A 194 -15.16 12.34 2.58
N TYR A 195 -13.84 12.41 2.77
CA TYR A 195 -13.18 13.59 3.31
C TYR A 195 -11.89 13.89 2.57
N ARG A 196 -11.53 15.18 2.54
CA ARG A 196 -10.17 15.65 2.25
C ARG A 196 -9.66 16.36 3.49
N TRP A 197 -8.46 16.00 3.93
CA TRP A 197 -7.83 16.59 5.09
C TRP A 197 -6.81 17.63 4.66
N ASP A 198 -7.14 18.91 4.90
CA ASP A 198 -6.36 20.07 4.49
C ASP A 198 -5.47 20.63 5.62
N GLU A 199 -5.57 20.10 6.84
CA GLU A 199 -4.83 20.63 7.99
C GLU A 199 -3.41 20.01 8.07
N PRO A 200 -2.35 20.84 8.09
CA PRO A 200 -0.99 20.38 8.32
C PRO A 200 -0.78 19.80 9.72
N ASP A 201 0.13 18.84 9.84
CA ASP A 201 0.66 18.41 11.15
C ASP A 201 1.61 19.49 11.69
N PRO A 202 1.60 19.81 13.01
CA PRO A 202 2.54 20.77 13.59
C PRO A 202 4.03 20.52 13.27
N ALA A 203 4.44 19.27 13.03
CA ALA A 203 5.81 18.94 12.59
C ALA A 203 6.08 19.26 11.12
N ASN A 204 5.05 19.45 10.29
CA ASN A 204 5.15 19.94 8.91
C ASN A 204 4.06 20.98 8.60
N PRO A 205 4.20 22.22 9.10
CA PRO A 205 3.15 23.25 9.01
C PRO A 205 2.92 23.77 7.59
N LYS A 206 3.74 23.34 6.62
CA LYS A 206 3.68 23.82 5.23
C LYS A 206 2.74 23.01 4.35
N SER A 207 2.34 21.81 4.78
CA SER A 207 1.54 20.91 3.95
C SER A 207 0.80 19.86 4.77
N ALA A 208 -0.46 19.60 4.43
CA ALA A 208 -1.20 18.42 4.88
C ALA A 208 -0.68 17.17 4.15
N GLY A 209 0.50 16.71 4.58
CA GLY A 209 1.19 15.54 4.01
C GLY A 209 0.51 14.23 4.38
N HIS A 210 1.01 13.12 3.83
CA HIS A 210 0.52 11.78 4.14
C HIS A 210 0.42 11.54 5.66
N SER A 211 -0.74 11.07 6.12
CA SER A 211 -1.05 10.79 7.53
C SER A 211 -1.17 11.99 8.48
N SER A 212 -1.23 13.24 7.99
CA SER A 212 -1.34 14.41 8.90
C SER A 212 -2.63 14.42 9.72
N ASP A 213 -3.69 13.75 9.24
CA ASP A 213 -4.95 13.56 9.96
C ASP A 213 -4.80 12.72 11.25
N ASN A 214 -3.81 11.82 11.32
CA ASN A 214 -3.54 11.03 12.51
C ASN A 214 -3.18 11.88 13.73
N TYR A 215 -2.52 13.03 13.52
CA TYR A 215 -2.13 13.90 14.63
C TYR A 215 -3.37 14.36 15.42
N ILE A 216 -4.44 14.73 14.72
CA ILE A 216 -5.70 15.15 15.36
C ILE A 216 -6.50 13.94 15.86
N LEU A 217 -6.55 12.85 15.10
CA LEU A 217 -7.33 11.67 15.48
C LEU A 217 -6.77 10.93 16.70
N TYR A 218 -5.46 11.03 16.94
CA TYR A 218 -4.74 10.29 17.98
C TYR A 218 -3.91 11.20 18.88
N GLU A 219 -4.44 12.40 19.18
CA GLU A 219 -3.95 13.28 20.24
C GLU A 219 -2.44 13.58 20.17
N GLY A 220 -1.95 13.83 18.96
CA GLY A 220 -0.56 14.23 18.71
C GLY A 220 0.34 13.14 18.16
N SER A 221 -0.18 11.93 17.93
CA SER A 221 0.59 10.83 17.33
C SER A 221 0.69 11.00 15.80
N SER A 222 1.90 11.07 15.24
CA SER A 222 2.12 11.08 13.79
C SER A 222 2.97 9.89 13.33
N SER A 223 2.72 9.38 12.11
CA SER A 223 3.49 8.28 11.53
C SER A 223 4.92 8.68 11.12
N THR A 224 5.20 9.98 11.08
CA THR A 224 6.49 10.57 10.71
C THR A 224 7.39 10.84 11.93
N GLN A 225 6.83 10.77 13.15
CA GLN A 225 7.62 10.79 14.37
C GLN A 225 7.89 9.36 14.82
N ASN A 226 9.17 9.01 14.96
CA ASN A 226 9.60 7.71 15.48
C ASN A 226 8.76 7.33 16.72
N PRO A 227 8.20 6.11 16.77
CA PRO A 227 7.51 5.66 17.97
C PRO A 227 8.56 5.53 19.08
N ILE A 228 8.37 6.29 20.15
CA ILE A 228 8.94 6.04 21.48
C ILE A 228 10.48 6.07 21.52
N LYS A 229 11.05 7.20 22.00
CA LYS A 229 12.36 7.14 22.66
C LYS A 229 12.21 6.27 23.90
N TRP A 230 12.58 5.00 23.79
CA TRP A 230 12.86 4.18 24.97
C TRP A 230 14.11 4.77 25.62
N ASN A 231 13.91 5.66 26.59
CA ASN A 231 14.95 6.03 27.52
C ASN A 231 15.16 4.81 28.44
N TYR A 232 16.12 3.96 28.09
CA TYR A 232 16.79 3.09 29.04
C TYR A 232 18.04 3.79 29.54
#